data_AF-A0A2V2RNW9-F1
#
_entry.id   AF-A0A2V2RNW9-F1
#
_cell.length_a   1.000
_cell.length_b   1.000
_cell.length_c   1.000
_cell.angle_alpha   90.00
_cell.angle_beta   90.00
_cell.angle_gamma   90.00
#
_symmetry.space_group_name_H-M   'P 1'
#
loop_
_entity.id
_entity.type
_entity.pdbx_description
1 polymer ?
#
loop_
_entity_poly.entity_id
_entity_poly.type
_entity_poly.pdbx_seq_one_letter_code
_entity_poly.pdbx_strand_id
1 'polypeptide(L)'
;MRLLLCLVFLHVVMVTGAFAIDEMTVYELLAPDSHQFAIRYDVAAEIPGSEFYFNIIRPGSEPSDEKVLEAATGKELKFVMTTAKEAKAFNQGDPEDKEDTKYIKVFLQHPVPENGEYRLRILKTYRDAKSYFSKENRIIFDRNLSVKRDEVIFPKGFQIVKSSVPVIVTTESDGRVKLSMVNDRQDELLVHIEAEKLANIPEKLGSATPITEQAETPDQPEFFHRAEDDREITYWMLAPETHQFKFSHDFNIVRPGQKFAHSFVRKGSTVSNDVVFIDLDTGKHLKTSTVTGKEVNALGYYPEKSDDDDVVVQGELSQPVPEGGSVRIRVMETYTDDARYYIDKNGELVWNRTFGRPRNILTLPPNWMITSCSVPAEVDQDKEGKVQLILNNPRNDELHVIVRARRK
;
A
#
# COMPACT_ATOMS: atom_id res chain seq x y z
N MET A 1 14.29 59.40 -4.93
CA MET A 1 13.95 58.31 -5.87
C MET A 1 14.50 57.01 -5.28
N ARG A 2 13.73 56.35 -4.40
CA ARG A 2 14.12 55.07 -3.77
C ARG A 2 13.44 53.96 -4.56
N LEU A 3 14.23 53.14 -5.26
CA LEU A 3 13.75 51.96 -5.96
C LEU A 3 13.28 50.93 -4.94
N LEU A 4 12.01 50.55 -5.05
CA LEU A 4 11.41 49.42 -4.34
C LEU A 4 11.75 48.15 -5.13
N LEU A 5 12.60 47.28 -4.58
CA LEU A 5 12.88 45.97 -5.17
C LEU A 5 11.79 45.00 -4.70
N CYS A 6 10.82 44.71 -5.58
CA CYS A 6 9.88 43.61 -5.37
C CYS A 6 10.63 42.28 -5.52
N LEU A 7 10.94 41.63 -4.40
CA LEU A 7 11.35 40.22 -4.36
C LEU A 7 10.11 39.35 -4.57
N VAL A 8 9.94 38.84 -5.79
CA VAL A 8 9.01 37.77 -6.10
C VAL A 8 9.63 36.48 -5.57
N PHE A 9 9.15 35.99 -4.42
CA PHE A 9 9.46 34.65 -3.95
C PHE A 9 8.72 33.63 -4.83
N LEU A 10 9.41 33.14 -5.86
CA LEU A 10 9.01 31.95 -6.60
C LEU A 10 9.07 30.76 -5.62
N HIS A 11 7.93 30.36 -5.09
CA HIS A 11 7.81 29.13 -4.32
C HIS A 11 8.02 27.97 -5.29
N VAL A 12 9.24 27.44 -5.32
CA VAL A 12 9.49 26.11 -5.88
C VAL A 12 8.74 25.15 -4.99
N VAL A 13 7.56 24.72 -5.43
CA VAL A 13 6.89 23.55 -4.89
C VAL A 13 7.80 22.38 -5.21
N MET A 14 8.63 21.96 -4.25
CA MET A 14 9.19 20.62 -4.31
C MET A 14 8.00 19.68 -4.17
N VAL A 15 7.54 19.15 -5.31
CA VAL A 15 6.76 17.92 -5.31
C VAL A 15 7.74 16.83 -4.90
N THR A 16 7.87 16.59 -3.60
CA THR A 16 8.29 15.27 -3.14
C THR A 16 7.29 14.31 -3.74
N GLY A 17 7.73 13.45 -4.66
CA GLY A 17 6.87 12.45 -5.26
C GLY A 17 6.10 11.76 -4.14
N ALA A 18 4.77 11.87 -4.16
CA ALA A 18 3.96 10.91 -3.47
C ALA A 18 4.30 9.58 -4.13
N PHE A 19 5.15 8.79 -3.48
CA PHE A 19 5.26 7.38 -3.83
C PHE A 19 3.90 6.79 -3.52
N ALA A 20 3.35 5.99 -4.44
CA ALA A 20 2.16 5.24 -4.15
C ALA A 20 2.48 4.34 -2.95
N ILE A 21 1.91 4.68 -1.80
CA ILE A 21 2.21 4.01 -0.54
C ILE A 21 1.68 2.56 -0.57
N ASP A 22 0.80 2.28 -1.52
CA ASP A 22 0.19 0.99 -1.82
C ASP A 22 1.01 0.11 -2.77
N GLU A 23 2.29 0.42 -3.02
CA GLU A 23 3.15 -0.47 -3.80
C GLU A 23 3.37 -1.83 -3.10
N MET A 24 3.43 -2.89 -3.89
CA MET A 24 3.78 -4.24 -3.44
C MET A 24 4.75 -4.87 -4.43
N THR A 25 5.82 -5.48 -3.93
CA THR A 25 6.72 -6.28 -4.76
C THR A 25 6.80 -7.73 -4.29
N VAL A 26 6.56 -8.67 -5.20
CA VAL A 26 6.82 -10.10 -4.96
C VAL A 26 8.05 -10.51 -5.77
N TYR A 27 9.02 -11.12 -5.10
CA TYR A 27 10.21 -11.73 -5.68
C TYR A 27 10.08 -13.26 -5.61
N GLU A 28 9.84 -13.90 -6.75
CA GLU A 28 9.92 -15.36 -6.86
C GLU A 28 11.33 -15.76 -7.31
N LEU A 29 12.11 -16.33 -6.40
CA LEU A 29 13.47 -16.79 -6.71
C LEU A 29 13.41 -18.00 -7.63
N LEU A 30 14.10 -17.93 -8.77
CA LEU A 30 14.14 -19.02 -9.76
C LEU A 30 15.26 -20.01 -9.41
N ALA A 31 15.68 -20.85 -10.37
CA ALA A 31 16.75 -21.80 -10.15
C ALA A 31 18.02 -21.10 -9.61
N PRO A 32 18.65 -21.58 -8.52
CA PRO A 32 19.76 -20.88 -7.87
C PRO A 32 20.93 -20.48 -8.78
N ASP A 33 21.29 -21.37 -9.71
CA ASP A 33 22.41 -21.17 -10.64
C ASP A 33 22.09 -20.15 -11.74
N SER A 34 20.82 -19.72 -11.86
CA SER A 34 20.44 -18.68 -12.83
C SER A 34 20.71 -17.28 -12.30
N HIS A 35 20.81 -17.08 -10.97
CA HIS A 35 20.80 -15.75 -10.36
C HIS A 35 19.57 -14.91 -10.76
N GLN A 36 18.48 -15.57 -11.15
CA GLN A 36 17.26 -14.91 -11.58
C GLN A 36 16.17 -14.97 -10.53
N PHE A 37 15.32 -13.95 -10.54
CA PHE A 37 14.07 -13.91 -9.82
C PHE A 37 13.02 -13.20 -10.67
N ALA A 38 11.82 -13.78 -10.72
CA ALA A 38 10.65 -13.13 -11.28
C ALA A 38 10.12 -12.10 -10.29
N ILE A 39 9.62 -10.99 -10.81
CA ILE A 39 9.12 -9.85 -10.04
C ILE A 39 7.69 -9.58 -10.50
N ARG A 40 6.77 -9.53 -9.54
CA ARG A 40 5.47 -8.85 -9.68
C ARG A 40 5.56 -7.56 -8.90
N TYR A 41 5.38 -6.43 -9.57
CA TYR A 41 5.36 -5.11 -8.96
C TYR A 41 4.01 -4.46 -9.23
N ASP A 42 3.20 -4.35 -8.17
CA ASP A 42 1.91 -3.67 -8.20
C ASP A 42 2.11 -2.24 -7.71
N VAL A 43 1.66 -1.26 -8.49
CA VAL A 43 1.89 0.17 -8.28
C VAL A 43 0.77 1.02 -8.87
N ALA A 44 0.61 2.26 -8.41
CA ALA A 44 -0.31 3.22 -8.99
C ALA A 44 0.45 4.46 -9.51
N ALA A 45 0.04 4.97 -10.68
CA ALA A 45 0.44 6.30 -11.14
C ALA A 45 -0.54 7.34 -10.58
N GLU A 46 -0.03 8.36 -9.89
CA GLU A 46 -0.85 9.31 -9.13
C GLU A 46 -0.78 10.75 -9.65
N ILE A 47 -0.02 11.01 -10.72
CA ILE A 47 0.14 12.36 -11.28
C ILE A 47 -1.03 12.65 -12.22
N PRO A 48 -1.97 13.55 -11.87
CA PRO A 48 -3.14 13.84 -12.69
C PRO A 48 -2.78 14.23 -14.12
N GLY A 49 -3.53 13.70 -15.08
CA GLY A 49 -3.33 13.97 -16.51
C GLY A 49 -2.12 13.29 -17.13
N SER A 50 -1.31 12.56 -16.37
CA SER A 50 -0.18 11.80 -16.94
C SER A 50 -0.69 10.72 -17.89
N GLU A 51 -0.11 10.64 -19.08
CA GLU A 51 -0.38 9.59 -20.08
C GLU A 51 0.64 8.45 -20.01
N PHE A 52 1.68 8.61 -19.18
CA PHE A 52 2.78 7.68 -19.05
C PHE A 52 3.09 7.38 -17.58
N TYR A 53 3.61 6.18 -17.35
CA TYR A 53 4.26 5.81 -16.10
C TYR A 53 5.67 5.31 -16.38
N PHE A 54 6.63 5.68 -15.53
CA PHE A 54 8.03 5.34 -15.69
C PHE A 54 8.50 4.46 -14.52
N ASN A 55 8.89 3.22 -14.81
CA ASN A 55 9.49 2.31 -13.82
C ASN A 55 10.99 2.16 -14.05
N ILE A 56 11.81 2.46 -13.05
CA ILE A 56 13.26 2.30 -13.14
C ILE A 56 13.65 0.82 -13.31
N ILE A 57 14.64 0.55 -14.17
CA ILE A 57 15.39 -0.70 -14.16
C ILE A 57 16.54 -0.53 -13.18
N ARG A 58 16.53 -1.32 -12.10
CA ARG A 58 17.55 -1.25 -11.05
C ARG A 58 18.96 -1.37 -11.66
N PRO A 59 19.85 -0.40 -11.40
CA PRO A 59 21.24 -0.50 -11.84
C PRO A 59 21.89 -1.81 -11.36
N GLY A 60 22.51 -2.55 -12.28
CA GLY A 60 23.15 -3.85 -12.00
C GLY A 60 22.24 -5.06 -12.21
N SER A 61 20.94 -4.87 -12.47
CA SER A 61 20.04 -5.95 -12.86
C SER A 61 19.87 -6.00 -14.39
N GLU A 62 19.83 -7.19 -14.97
CA GLU A 62 19.51 -7.42 -16.38
C GLU A 62 18.03 -7.84 -16.49
N PRO A 63 17.15 -7.01 -17.09
CA PRO A 63 15.73 -7.31 -17.17
C PRO A 63 15.39 -8.18 -18.39
N SER A 64 14.33 -8.97 -18.26
CA SER A 64 13.75 -9.82 -19.31
C SER A 64 12.28 -10.14 -18.99
N ASP A 65 11.57 -10.73 -19.94
CA ASP A 65 10.17 -11.18 -19.79
C ASP A 65 9.21 -10.10 -19.27
N GLU A 66 9.40 -8.85 -19.71
CA GLU A 66 8.59 -7.74 -19.24
C GLU A 66 7.18 -7.76 -19.81
N LYS A 67 6.19 -7.57 -18.93
CA LYS A 67 4.79 -7.44 -19.28
C LYS A 67 4.13 -6.46 -18.32
N VAL A 68 3.26 -5.61 -18.84
CA VAL A 68 2.55 -4.60 -18.04
C VAL A 68 1.06 -4.79 -18.21
N LEU A 69 0.33 -4.84 -17.10
CA LEU A 69 -1.11 -4.99 -17.06
C LEU A 69 -1.76 -3.77 -16.39
N GLU A 70 -2.92 -3.35 -16.90
CA GLU A 70 -3.82 -2.45 -16.19
C GLU A 70 -4.56 -3.27 -15.11
N ALA A 71 -4.38 -2.93 -13.83
CA ALA A 71 -4.93 -3.74 -12.74
C ALA A 71 -6.48 -3.74 -12.72
N ALA A 72 -7.11 -2.63 -13.14
CA ALA A 72 -8.56 -2.51 -13.17
C ALA A 72 -9.23 -3.50 -14.15
N THR A 73 -8.57 -3.85 -15.26
CA THR A 73 -9.17 -4.66 -16.33
C THR A 73 -8.41 -5.95 -16.66
N GLY A 74 -7.18 -6.10 -16.18
CA GLY A 74 -6.26 -7.20 -16.52
C GLY A 74 -5.67 -7.12 -17.92
N LYS A 75 -5.94 -6.06 -18.70
CA LYS A 75 -5.46 -5.92 -20.08
C LYS A 75 -3.98 -5.54 -20.14
N GLU A 76 -3.28 -6.07 -21.14
CA GLU A 76 -1.90 -5.69 -21.42
C GLU A 76 -1.78 -4.24 -21.90
N LEU A 77 -0.75 -3.56 -21.40
CA LEU A 77 -0.39 -2.20 -21.77
C LEU A 77 0.87 -2.20 -22.62
N LYS A 78 0.91 -1.26 -23.58
CA LYS A 78 2.11 -1.02 -24.37
C LYS A 78 3.18 -0.38 -23.48
N PHE A 79 4.41 -0.82 -23.63
CA PHE A 79 5.57 -0.16 -23.03
C PHE A 79 6.76 -0.13 -24.00
N VAL A 80 7.74 0.71 -23.69
CA VAL A 80 9.05 0.75 -24.36
C VAL A 80 10.15 0.96 -23.33
N MET A 81 11.37 0.53 -23.66
CA MET A 81 12.56 0.87 -22.88
C MET A 81 13.02 2.29 -23.23
N THR A 82 13.32 3.08 -22.20
CA THR A 82 13.86 4.44 -22.32
C THR A 82 14.90 4.72 -21.23
N THR A 83 15.23 5.99 -20.98
CA THR A 83 16.20 6.41 -19.97
C THR A 83 15.64 7.45 -19.00
N ALA A 84 16.34 7.66 -17.89
CA ALA A 84 16.01 8.66 -16.89
C ALA A 84 15.90 10.08 -17.48
N LYS A 85 16.68 10.39 -18.52
CA LYS A 85 16.54 11.67 -19.24
C LYS A 85 15.12 11.92 -19.74
N GLU A 86 14.48 10.90 -20.32
CA GLU A 86 13.09 11.04 -20.76
C GLU A 86 12.14 11.08 -19.57
N ALA A 87 12.31 10.19 -18.58
CA ALA A 87 11.47 10.17 -17.38
C ALA A 87 11.45 11.52 -16.64
N LYS A 88 12.62 12.17 -16.50
CA LYS A 88 12.77 13.52 -15.91
C LYS A 88 12.07 14.61 -16.72
N ALA A 89 12.04 14.49 -18.05
CA ALA A 89 11.30 15.44 -18.89
C ALA A 89 9.77 15.39 -18.62
N PHE A 90 9.28 14.30 -18.03
CA PHE A 90 7.90 14.14 -17.56
C PHE A 90 7.75 14.31 -16.04
N ASN A 91 8.78 14.79 -15.33
CA ASN A 91 8.82 14.91 -13.86
C ASN A 91 8.57 13.59 -13.10
N GLN A 92 8.94 12.44 -13.68
CA GLN A 92 8.72 11.11 -13.09
C GLN A 92 10.01 10.30 -12.84
N GLY A 93 11.16 10.78 -13.30
CA GLY A 93 12.45 10.14 -13.01
C GLY A 93 13.05 10.68 -11.72
N ASP A 94 13.78 9.83 -10.97
CA ASP A 94 14.53 10.26 -9.80
C ASP A 94 15.54 11.36 -10.20
N PRO A 95 15.50 12.57 -9.58
CA PRO A 95 16.43 13.65 -9.88
C PRO A 95 17.91 13.24 -9.81
N GLU A 96 18.27 12.28 -8.96
CA GLU A 96 19.63 11.79 -8.75
C GLU A 96 20.10 10.78 -9.80
N ASP A 97 19.18 10.19 -10.58
CA ASP A 97 19.54 9.19 -11.58
C ASP A 97 20.45 9.76 -12.67
N LYS A 98 21.40 8.96 -13.14
CA LYS A 98 22.17 9.30 -14.34
C LYS A 98 21.26 9.29 -15.57
N GLU A 99 21.47 10.21 -16.51
CA GLU A 99 20.62 10.39 -17.69
C GLU A 99 20.37 9.10 -18.52
N ASP A 100 21.34 8.18 -18.51
CA ASP A 100 21.34 6.92 -19.25
C ASP A 100 20.77 5.72 -18.48
N THR A 101 20.45 5.89 -17.19
CA THR A 101 19.76 4.90 -16.35
C THR A 101 18.49 4.44 -17.04
N LYS A 102 18.26 3.12 -17.11
CA LYS A 102 17.18 2.54 -17.92
C LYS A 102 15.86 2.57 -17.19
N TYR A 103 14.79 2.80 -17.94
CA TYR A 103 13.41 2.86 -17.47
C TYR A 103 12.49 2.09 -18.43
N ILE A 104 11.42 1.51 -17.90
CA ILE A 104 10.24 1.07 -18.64
C ILE A 104 9.28 2.26 -18.70
N LYS A 105 8.98 2.76 -19.89
CA LYS A 105 7.92 3.75 -20.13
C LYS A 105 6.65 3.03 -20.55
N VAL A 106 5.65 3.04 -19.68
CA VAL A 106 4.32 2.48 -19.92
C VAL A 106 3.42 3.54 -20.55
N PHE A 107 2.64 3.16 -21.56
CA PHE A 107 1.59 3.97 -22.16
C PHE A 107 0.26 3.61 -21.50
N LEU A 108 -0.33 4.57 -20.79
CA LEU A 108 -1.61 4.37 -20.11
C LEU A 108 -2.76 4.40 -21.14
N GLN A 109 -3.83 3.64 -20.92
CA GLN A 109 -4.98 3.62 -21.85
C GLN A 109 -5.76 4.94 -21.83
N HIS A 110 -5.66 5.67 -20.73
CA HIS A 110 -6.20 7.00 -20.54
C HIS A 110 -5.31 7.75 -19.54
N PRO A 111 -5.38 9.09 -19.50
CA PRO A 111 -4.67 9.86 -18.49
C PRO A 111 -5.08 9.45 -17.07
N VAL A 112 -4.17 9.63 -16.12
CA VAL A 112 -4.48 9.50 -14.68
C VAL A 112 -5.60 10.47 -14.32
N PRO A 113 -6.69 10.04 -13.64
CA PRO A 113 -7.79 10.92 -13.27
C PRO A 113 -7.39 11.99 -12.23
N GLU A 114 -8.09 13.13 -12.22
CA GLU A 114 -7.80 14.26 -11.31
C GLU A 114 -7.86 13.90 -9.82
N ASN A 115 -8.83 13.07 -9.41
CA ASN A 115 -9.02 12.61 -8.03
C ASN A 115 -8.79 11.11 -7.89
N GLY A 116 -7.99 10.54 -8.78
CA GLY A 116 -7.83 9.10 -8.89
C GLY A 116 -6.37 8.72 -9.13
N GLU A 117 -6.20 7.47 -9.51
CA GLU A 117 -4.92 6.84 -9.76
C GLU A 117 -5.04 5.90 -10.97
N TYR A 118 -3.91 5.50 -11.54
CA TYR A 118 -3.88 4.48 -12.58
C TYR A 118 -3.07 3.28 -12.09
N ARG A 119 -3.77 2.18 -11.75
CA ARG A 119 -3.16 0.99 -11.15
C ARG A 119 -2.56 0.06 -12.21
N LEU A 120 -1.33 -0.36 -11.96
CA LEU A 120 -0.47 -1.11 -12.86
C LEU A 120 0.05 -2.35 -12.14
N ARG A 121 0.15 -3.46 -12.89
CA ARG A 121 0.96 -4.62 -12.52
C ARG A 121 2.08 -4.79 -13.54
N ILE A 122 3.31 -4.63 -13.08
CA ILE A 122 4.52 -4.79 -13.89
C ILE A 122 5.16 -6.15 -13.54
N LEU A 123 5.17 -7.04 -14.50
CA LEU A 123 5.84 -8.33 -14.44
C LEU A 123 7.20 -8.21 -15.15
N LYS A 124 8.26 -8.72 -14.54
CA LYS A 124 9.61 -8.75 -15.12
C LYS A 124 10.47 -9.80 -14.46
N THR A 125 11.45 -10.35 -15.16
CA THR A 125 12.48 -11.23 -14.61
C THR A 125 13.80 -10.48 -14.58
N TYR A 126 14.45 -10.45 -13.41
CA TYR A 126 15.80 -9.92 -13.27
C TYR A 126 16.82 -11.02 -13.12
N ARG A 127 17.94 -10.93 -13.84
CA ARG A 127 19.19 -11.58 -13.48
C ARG A 127 20.06 -10.59 -12.70
N ASP A 128 20.40 -10.93 -11.46
CA ASP A 128 21.19 -10.08 -10.56
C ASP A 128 21.96 -10.94 -9.55
N ALA A 129 23.20 -11.31 -9.91
CA ALA A 129 24.05 -12.17 -9.09
C ALA A 129 24.54 -11.51 -7.79
N LYS A 130 24.38 -10.18 -7.65
CA LYS A 130 24.69 -9.49 -6.39
C LYS A 130 23.55 -9.69 -5.39
N SER A 131 22.30 -9.67 -5.88
CA SER A 131 21.12 -9.82 -5.02
C SER A 131 20.67 -11.26 -4.80
N TYR A 132 20.95 -12.18 -5.71
CA TYR A 132 20.56 -13.57 -5.55
C TYR A 132 21.67 -14.53 -5.99
N PHE A 133 22.20 -15.32 -5.07
CA PHE A 133 23.33 -16.21 -5.35
C PHE A 133 23.40 -17.43 -4.43
N SER A 134 24.08 -18.47 -4.90
CA SER A 134 24.40 -19.67 -4.12
C SER A 134 25.70 -19.49 -3.34
N LYS A 135 25.74 -20.04 -2.12
CA LYS A 135 26.96 -20.15 -1.30
C LYS A 135 26.93 -21.49 -0.57
N GLU A 136 27.83 -22.40 -0.94
CA GLU A 136 27.90 -23.77 -0.40
C GLU A 136 26.56 -24.51 -0.56
N ASN A 137 25.93 -24.95 0.54
CA ASN A 137 24.61 -25.59 0.54
C ASN A 137 23.45 -24.60 0.71
N ARG A 138 23.72 -23.28 0.56
CA ARG A 138 22.74 -22.21 0.76
C ARG A 138 22.49 -21.40 -0.49
N ILE A 139 21.35 -20.74 -0.49
CA ILE A 139 21.00 -19.64 -1.39
C ILE A 139 20.71 -18.41 -0.56
N ILE A 140 21.13 -17.26 -1.08
CA ILE A 140 21.09 -15.98 -0.38
C ILE A 140 20.34 -14.98 -1.23
N PHE A 141 19.35 -14.31 -0.63
CA PHE A 141 18.72 -13.12 -1.17
C PHE A 141 19.19 -11.91 -0.35
N ASP A 142 19.94 -11.00 -0.99
CA ASP A 142 20.59 -9.85 -0.37
C ASP A 142 20.25 -8.58 -1.15
N ARG A 143 19.27 -7.81 -0.67
CA ARG A 143 18.74 -6.67 -1.42
C ARG A 143 18.18 -5.61 -0.50
N ASN A 144 18.50 -4.36 -0.80
CA ASN A 144 17.82 -3.23 -0.18
C ASN A 144 16.47 -3.01 -0.88
N LEU A 145 15.39 -2.94 -0.12
CA LEU A 145 14.02 -2.78 -0.62
C LEU A 145 13.45 -1.45 -0.13
N SER A 146 13.03 -0.57 -1.04
CA SER A 146 12.43 0.73 -0.72
C SER A 146 10.90 0.69 -0.66
N VAL A 147 10.29 -0.31 -1.30
CA VAL A 147 8.84 -0.53 -1.31
C VAL A 147 8.36 -0.86 0.12
N LYS A 148 7.12 -0.49 0.45
CA LYS A 148 6.57 -0.66 1.81
C LYS A 148 6.13 -2.08 2.11
N ARG A 149 5.87 -2.88 1.09
CA ARG A 149 5.33 -4.23 1.19
C ARG A 149 6.09 -5.12 0.22
N ASP A 150 6.71 -6.17 0.73
CA ASP A 150 7.52 -7.08 -0.07
C ASP A 150 7.27 -8.53 0.31
N GLU A 151 7.37 -9.40 -0.69
CA GLU A 151 7.39 -10.85 -0.52
C GLU A 151 8.58 -11.48 -1.23
N VAL A 152 9.15 -12.52 -0.62
CA VAL A 152 10.18 -13.36 -1.23
C VAL A 152 9.75 -14.81 -1.14
N ILE A 153 9.65 -15.46 -2.29
CA ILE A 153 9.29 -16.87 -2.42
C ILE A 153 10.55 -17.64 -2.82
N PHE A 154 10.98 -18.57 -1.97
CA PHE A 154 12.17 -19.38 -2.20
C PHE A 154 11.86 -20.60 -3.07
N PRO A 155 12.84 -21.11 -3.84
CA PRO A 155 12.64 -22.31 -4.63
C PRO A 155 12.34 -23.51 -3.72
N LYS A 156 11.61 -24.47 -4.26
CA LYS A 156 11.30 -25.72 -3.57
C LYS A 156 12.58 -26.45 -3.15
N GLY A 157 12.54 -27.09 -1.97
CA GLY A 157 13.65 -27.88 -1.46
C GLY A 157 14.67 -27.08 -0.63
N PHE A 158 14.28 -25.89 -0.17
CA PHE A 158 15.07 -25.06 0.74
C PHE A 158 14.29 -24.76 2.02
N GLN A 159 15.00 -24.68 3.14
CA GLN A 159 14.49 -24.18 4.41
C GLN A 159 15.11 -22.83 4.75
N ILE A 160 14.33 -21.91 5.31
CA ILE A 160 14.88 -20.62 5.77
C ILE A 160 15.67 -20.86 7.05
N VAL A 161 16.92 -20.40 7.07
CA VAL A 161 17.82 -20.52 8.23
C VAL A 161 18.20 -19.17 8.82
N LYS A 162 17.93 -18.07 8.10
CA LYS A 162 18.21 -16.71 8.57
C LYS A 162 17.36 -15.68 7.84
N SER A 163 16.92 -14.66 8.56
CA SER A 163 16.40 -13.40 8.01
C SER A 163 16.99 -12.23 8.83
N SER A 164 17.44 -11.17 8.17
CA SER A 164 17.89 -9.93 8.84
C SER A 164 16.74 -9.04 9.30
N VAL A 165 15.51 -9.32 8.84
CA VAL A 165 14.32 -8.52 9.09
C VAL A 165 13.16 -9.37 9.62
N PRO A 166 12.21 -8.80 10.38
CA PRO A 166 10.98 -9.48 10.78
C PRO A 166 10.16 -9.90 9.55
N VAL A 167 9.66 -11.13 9.56
CA VAL A 167 8.89 -11.72 8.44
C VAL A 167 7.72 -12.54 8.96
N ILE A 168 6.64 -12.59 8.17
CA ILE A 168 5.62 -13.64 8.27
C ILE A 168 5.99 -14.73 7.28
N VAL A 169 5.97 -15.98 7.72
CA VAL A 169 6.45 -17.13 6.94
C VAL A 169 5.34 -18.16 6.77
N THR A 170 5.15 -18.64 5.55
CA THR A 170 4.29 -19.78 5.22
C THR A 170 5.01 -20.75 4.30
N THR A 171 4.48 -21.98 4.24
CA THR A 171 4.87 -22.95 3.21
C THR A 171 3.68 -23.11 2.28
N GLU A 172 3.89 -22.82 1.00
CA GLU A 172 2.92 -22.99 -0.06
C GLU A 172 2.58 -24.47 -0.25
N SER A 173 1.44 -24.76 -0.86
CA SER A 173 1.00 -26.15 -1.11
C SER A 173 1.95 -26.97 -2.00
N ASP A 174 2.80 -26.29 -2.78
CA ASP A 174 3.86 -26.87 -3.62
C ASP A 174 5.20 -27.09 -2.87
N GLY A 175 5.28 -26.65 -1.62
CA GLY A 175 6.44 -26.79 -0.73
C GLY A 175 7.46 -25.67 -0.82
N ARG A 176 7.20 -24.60 -1.59
CA ARG A 176 8.00 -23.36 -1.52
C ARG A 176 7.72 -22.63 -0.22
N VAL A 177 8.73 -21.91 0.27
CA VAL A 177 8.57 -21.08 1.48
C VAL A 177 8.42 -19.63 1.05
N LYS A 178 7.33 -19.00 1.48
CA LYS A 178 7.01 -17.59 1.24
C LYS A 178 7.27 -16.78 2.51
N LEU A 179 7.94 -15.65 2.34
CA LEU A 179 8.24 -14.69 3.41
C LEU A 179 7.66 -13.35 2.99
N SER A 180 6.83 -12.74 3.83
CA SER A 180 6.40 -11.35 3.62
C SER A 180 6.98 -10.44 4.68
N MET A 181 7.30 -9.22 4.28
CA MET A 181 7.80 -8.16 5.14
C MET A 181 7.07 -6.85 4.86
N VAL A 182 6.90 -6.05 5.92
CA VAL A 182 6.42 -4.67 5.84
C VAL A 182 7.61 -3.79 6.18
N ASN A 183 8.01 -2.92 5.26
CA ASN A 183 9.07 -1.95 5.48
C ASN A 183 8.51 -0.78 6.28
N ASP A 184 8.91 -0.71 7.55
CA ASP A 184 8.49 0.29 8.51
C ASP A 184 9.40 1.53 8.55
N ARG A 185 10.38 1.62 7.65
CA ARG A 185 11.36 2.71 7.55
C ARG A 185 10.99 3.68 6.44
N GLN A 186 11.42 4.94 6.55
CA GLN A 186 11.33 5.92 5.46
C GLN A 186 12.31 5.65 4.30
N ASP A 187 13.48 5.09 4.60
CA ASP A 187 14.52 4.75 3.63
C ASP A 187 14.37 3.30 3.12
N GLU A 188 15.49 2.61 2.90
CA GLU A 188 15.50 1.23 2.43
C GLU A 188 15.56 0.22 3.59
N LEU A 189 14.81 -0.87 3.45
CA LEU A 189 14.94 -2.06 4.27
C LEU A 189 16.10 -2.92 3.76
N LEU A 190 17.12 -3.14 4.60
CA LEU A 190 18.30 -3.95 4.26
C LEU A 190 18.01 -5.45 4.45
N VAL A 191 17.52 -6.11 3.39
CA VAL A 191 17.09 -7.51 3.46
C VAL A 191 18.25 -8.45 3.15
N HIS A 192 18.46 -9.41 4.04
CA HIS A 192 19.39 -10.51 3.88
C HIS A 192 18.73 -11.79 4.42
N ILE A 193 18.39 -12.70 3.52
CA ILE A 193 17.72 -13.96 3.83
C ILE A 193 18.61 -15.11 3.32
N GLU A 194 18.85 -16.09 4.19
CA GLU A 194 19.57 -17.31 3.81
C GLU A 194 18.64 -18.51 3.90
N ALA A 195 18.66 -19.35 2.88
CA ALA A 195 17.97 -20.62 2.86
C ALA A 195 18.94 -21.77 2.57
N GLU A 196 18.80 -22.85 3.31
CA GLU A 196 19.65 -24.04 3.22
C GLU A 196 18.92 -25.17 2.49
N LYS A 197 19.62 -25.88 1.62
CA LYS A 197 19.05 -27.00 0.87
C LYS A 197 18.60 -28.11 1.82
N LEU A 198 17.37 -28.58 1.66
CA LEU A 198 16.82 -29.72 2.40
C LEU A 198 17.50 -31.02 1.95
N ALA A 199 17.85 -31.87 2.93
CA ALA A 199 18.36 -33.20 2.65
C ALA A 199 17.30 -34.13 2.03
N ASN A 200 16.04 -33.97 2.44
CA ASN A 200 14.89 -34.73 1.95
C ASN A 200 13.75 -33.77 1.59
N ILE A 201 13.21 -33.89 0.37
CA ILE A 201 12.04 -33.13 -0.08
C ILE A 201 10.82 -34.06 0.03
N PRO A 202 9.70 -33.64 0.66
CA PRO A 202 8.50 -34.46 0.73
C PRO A 202 8.02 -34.91 -0.67
N GLU A 203 7.72 -36.21 -0.83
CA GLU A 203 7.37 -36.83 -2.13
C GLU A 203 6.01 -36.37 -2.69
N LYS A 204 5.09 -35.91 -1.82
CA LYS A 204 3.76 -35.42 -2.21
C LYS A 204 3.68 -33.91 -2.02
N LEU A 205 3.98 -33.17 -3.08
CA LEU A 205 3.84 -31.72 -3.13
C LEU A 205 3.14 -31.35 -4.43
N GLY A 206 2.32 -30.30 -4.40
CA GLY A 206 1.63 -29.77 -5.58
C GLY A 206 2.61 -29.23 -6.64
N SER A 207 2.07 -28.92 -7.82
CA SER A 207 2.79 -28.13 -8.84
C SER A 207 2.78 -26.65 -8.45
N ALA A 208 3.92 -25.97 -8.64
CA ALA A 208 3.99 -24.53 -8.45
C ALA A 208 3.30 -23.79 -9.59
N THR A 209 2.42 -22.85 -9.26
CA THR A 209 1.94 -21.83 -10.20
C THR A 209 2.89 -20.63 -10.11
N PRO A 210 3.53 -20.19 -11.22
CA PRO A 210 4.37 -18.99 -11.24
C PRO A 210 3.60 -17.75 -10.78
N ILE A 211 4.26 -16.81 -10.10
CA ILE A 211 3.61 -15.56 -9.64
C ILE A 211 3.04 -14.73 -10.81
N THR A 212 3.56 -14.93 -12.02
CA THR A 212 3.09 -14.29 -13.25
C THR A 212 1.73 -14.81 -13.72
N GLU A 213 1.25 -15.93 -13.17
CA GLU A 213 0.01 -16.61 -13.54
C GLU A 213 -1.00 -16.72 -12.38
N GLN A 214 -0.67 -16.21 -11.19
CA GLN A 214 -1.56 -16.26 -10.02
C GLN A 214 -2.63 -15.15 -10.07
N ALA A 215 -3.89 -15.53 -9.84
CA ALA A 215 -4.99 -14.59 -9.61
C ALA A 215 -5.08 -14.20 -8.12
N GLU A 216 -5.58 -13.00 -7.83
CA GLU A 216 -5.84 -12.58 -6.44
C GLU A 216 -7.00 -13.37 -5.85
N THR A 217 -6.81 -13.93 -4.65
CA THR A 217 -7.87 -14.66 -3.94
C THR A 217 -8.58 -13.73 -2.95
N PRO A 218 -9.93 -13.61 -2.97
CA PRO A 218 -10.67 -12.68 -2.11
C PRO A 218 -10.73 -13.03 -0.62
N ASP A 219 -10.60 -14.32 -0.29
CA ASP A 219 -10.82 -14.79 1.08
C ASP A 219 -9.52 -14.70 1.89
N GLN A 220 -9.58 -13.96 2.99
CA GLN A 220 -8.52 -13.91 4.00
C GLN A 220 -8.58 -15.21 4.82
N PRO A 221 -7.60 -16.12 4.71
CA PRO A 221 -7.58 -17.31 5.56
C PRO A 221 -7.37 -16.90 7.03
N GLU A 222 -7.54 -17.85 7.97
CA GLU A 222 -7.15 -17.65 9.39
C GLU A 222 -5.69 -17.17 9.55
N PHE A 223 -4.87 -17.38 8.50
CA PHE A 223 -3.50 -16.90 8.37
C PHE A 223 -3.31 -16.24 6.99
N PHE A 224 -2.99 -14.94 6.94
CA PHE A 224 -2.66 -14.20 5.72
C PHE A 224 -1.31 -13.50 5.85
N HIS A 225 -0.71 -13.08 4.73
CA HIS A 225 0.52 -12.30 4.77
C HIS A 225 0.19 -10.82 4.91
N ARG A 226 0.68 -10.16 5.97
CA ARG A 226 0.37 -8.75 6.23
C ARG A 226 0.74 -7.81 5.08
N ALA A 227 1.76 -8.15 4.28
CA ALA A 227 2.14 -7.38 3.10
C ALA A 227 1.09 -7.40 1.99
N GLU A 228 0.22 -8.42 1.93
CA GLU A 228 -0.87 -8.52 0.95
C GLU A 228 -2.00 -7.52 1.25
N ASP A 229 -2.11 -7.06 2.50
CA ASP A 229 -3.06 -6.03 2.90
C ASP A 229 -2.62 -4.67 2.34
N ASP A 230 -3.39 -4.15 1.39
CA ASP A 230 -3.12 -2.92 0.66
C ASP A 230 -3.91 -1.72 1.19
N ARG A 231 -4.45 -1.84 2.40
CA ARG A 231 -5.31 -0.81 2.97
C ARG A 231 -4.49 0.21 3.74
N GLU A 232 -4.68 1.48 3.39
CA GLU A 232 -4.16 2.61 4.14
C GLU A 232 -5.30 3.36 4.83
N ILE A 233 -5.04 3.88 6.02
CA ILE A 233 -5.93 4.82 6.68
C ILE A 233 -5.18 6.05 7.21
N THR A 234 -5.66 7.24 6.86
CA THR A 234 -5.16 8.50 7.40
C THR A 234 -6.24 9.17 8.23
N TYR A 235 -5.89 9.60 9.43
CA TYR A 235 -6.74 10.32 10.37
C TYR A 235 -6.26 11.76 10.51
N TRP A 236 -7.18 12.72 10.42
CA TRP A 236 -6.96 14.13 10.74
C TRP A 236 -7.80 14.50 11.95
N MET A 237 -7.13 14.76 13.06
CA MET A 237 -7.77 15.15 14.31
C MET A 237 -8.27 16.59 14.20
N LEU A 238 -9.55 16.83 14.49
CA LEU A 238 -10.13 18.18 14.47
C LEU A 238 -9.90 18.87 15.83
N ALA A 239 -10.68 19.88 16.17
CA ALA A 239 -10.61 20.47 17.51
C ALA A 239 -11.04 19.40 18.54
N PRO A 240 -10.20 19.04 19.53
CA PRO A 240 -10.50 17.93 20.45
C PRO A 240 -11.75 18.14 21.30
N GLU A 241 -12.17 19.40 21.49
CA GLU A 241 -13.42 19.75 22.18
C GLU A 241 -14.67 19.31 21.40
N THR A 242 -14.53 19.00 20.11
CA THR A 242 -15.62 18.49 19.27
C THR A 242 -15.73 16.96 19.33
N HIS A 243 -14.72 16.27 19.86
CA HIS A 243 -14.59 14.81 19.76
C HIS A 243 -14.59 14.27 18.33
N GLN A 244 -14.27 15.12 17.35
CA GLN A 244 -14.31 14.76 15.93
C GLN A 244 -12.94 14.55 15.30
N PHE A 245 -12.88 13.59 14.39
CA PHE A 245 -11.75 13.39 13.50
C PHE A 245 -12.27 13.03 12.11
N LYS A 246 -11.59 13.53 11.09
CA LYS A 246 -11.77 13.08 9.71
C LYS A 246 -10.85 11.89 9.47
N PHE A 247 -11.22 10.98 8.59
CA PHE A 247 -10.28 10.01 8.06
C PHE A 247 -10.52 9.71 6.59
N SER A 248 -9.49 9.20 5.92
CA SER A 248 -9.56 8.58 4.61
C SER A 248 -9.15 7.12 4.72
N HIS A 249 -9.84 6.24 4.00
CA HIS A 249 -9.51 4.82 3.94
C HIS A 249 -9.62 4.33 2.50
N ASP A 250 -8.54 3.73 2.04
CA ASP A 250 -8.44 3.23 0.67
C ASP A 250 -8.43 1.70 0.69
N PHE A 251 -9.19 1.09 -0.21
CA PHE A 251 -9.28 -0.36 -0.31
C PHE A 251 -9.73 -0.82 -1.69
N ASN A 252 -9.31 -2.02 -2.07
CA ASN A 252 -9.78 -2.69 -3.28
C ASN A 252 -11.04 -3.52 -3.05
N ILE A 253 -11.94 -3.51 -4.02
CA ILE A 253 -13.09 -4.41 -4.11
C ILE A 253 -12.85 -5.36 -5.28
N VAL A 254 -12.72 -6.65 -4.97
CA VAL A 254 -12.32 -7.71 -5.93
C VAL A 254 -13.45 -8.68 -6.27
N ARG A 255 -14.59 -8.63 -5.56
CA ARG A 255 -15.69 -9.59 -5.73
C ARG A 255 -16.46 -9.32 -7.04
N PRO A 256 -16.44 -10.22 -8.03
CA PRO A 256 -17.13 -9.98 -9.30
C PRO A 256 -18.64 -9.72 -9.10
N GLY A 257 -19.16 -8.75 -9.83
CA GLY A 257 -20.57 -8.36 -9.79
C GLY A 257 -21.00 -7.57 -8.56
N GLN A 258 -20.10 -7.29 -7.60
CA GLN A 258 -20.38 -6.38 -6.50
C GLN A 258 -20.69 -4.98 -7.05
N LYS A 259 -21.78 -4.37 -6.56
CA LYS A 259 -22.28 -3.07 -7.03
C LYS A 259 -22.10 -1.92 -6.04
N PHE A 260 -21.76 -2.25 -4.81
CA PHE A 260 -21.69 -1.29 -3.72
C PHE A 260 -20.39 -1.44 -2.95
N ALA A 261 -19.79 -0.31 -2.61
CA ALA A 261 -18.71 -0.21 -1.64
C ALA A 261 -19.31 0.11 -0.26
N HIS A 262 -18.72 -0.40 0.82
CA HIS A 262 -19.22 -0.18 2.17
C HIS A 262 -18.14 0.30 3.13
N SER A 263 -18.47 1.29 3.96
CA SER A 263 -17.72 1.68 5.15
C SER A 263 -18.57 1.39 6.38
N PHE A 264 -18.07 0.51 7.26
CA PHE A 264 -18.76 0.10 8.48
C PHE A 264 -18.45 1.07 9.61
N VAL A 265 -19.46 1.78 10.10
CA VAL A 265 -19.28 2.74 11.20
C VAL A 265 -18.99 1.96 12.48
N ARG A 266 -17.86 2.27 13.11
CA ARG A 266 -17.45 1.56 14.32
C ARG A 266 -18.43 1.81 15.47
N LYS A 267 -18.73 0.75 16.22
CA LYS A 267 -19.54 0.81 17.43
C LYS A 267 -18.99 1.87 18.40
N GLY A 268 -19.87 2.78 18.81
CA GLY A 268 -19.54 3.89 19.69
C GLY A 268 -19.05 5.16 19.00
N SER A 269 -18.90 5.15 17.67
CA SER A 269 -18.72 6.36 16.86
C SER A 269 -20.04 6.74 16.19
N THR A 270 -20.21 8.02 15.85
CA THR A 270 -21.24 8.49 14.92
C THR A 270 -20.59 9.09 13.69
N VAL A 271 -21.14 8.83 12.51
CA VAL A 271 -20.67 9.39 11.23
C VAL A 271 -21.50 10.62 10.86
N SER A 272 -20.86 11.63 10.30
CA SER A 272 -21.50 12.80 9.73
C SER A 272 -22.11 12.52 8.36
N ASN A 273 -22.90 13.46 7.82
CA ASN A 273 -23.55 13.29 6.51
C ASN A 273 -22.66 13.68 5.30
N ASP A 274 -21.51 14.31 5.53
CA ASP A 274 -20.56 14.77 4.49
C ASP A 274 -19.59 13.66 4.05
N VAL A 275 -20.11 12.43 3.91
CA VAL A 275 -19.31 11.28 3.47
C VAL A 275 -19.04 11.35 1.97
N VAL A 276 -17.78 11.10 1.60
CA VAL A 276 -17.32 11.08 0.22
C VAL A 276 -16.76 9.71 -0.11
N PHE A 277 -17.25 9.12 -1.19
CA PHE A 277 -16.68 7.94 -1.82
C PHE A 277 -16.17 8.34 -3.20
N ILE A 278 -14.96 7.93 -3.54
CA ILE A 278 -14.34 8.16 -4.85
C ILE A 278 -13.91 6.80 -5.41
N ASP A 279 -14.33 6.52 -6.64
CA ASP A 279 -13.75 5.47 -7.47
C ASP A 279 -12.41 6.00 -7.98
N LEU A 280 -11.31 5.46 -7.45
CA LEU A 280 -9.97 5.96 -7.74
C LEU A 280 -9.52 5.59 -9.17
N ASP A 281 -10.05 4.53 -9.78
CA ASP A 281 -9.74 4.20 -11.18
C ASP A 281 -10.28 5.24 -12.17
N THR A 282 -11.34 5.96 -11.78
CA THR A 282 -12.00 6.98 -12.64
C THR A 282 -11.93 8.40 -12.08
N GLY A 283 -11.53 8.58 -10.82
CA GLY A 283 -11.58 9.83 -10.07
C GLY A 283 -12.99 10.37 -9.81
N LYS A 284 -14.04 9.56 -10.02
CA LYS A 284 -15.44 10.00 -9.89
C LYS A 284 -15.97 9.82 -8.48
N HIS A 285 -16.72 10.82 -8.03
CA HIS A 285 -17.52 10.69 -6.81
C HIS A 285 -18.64 9.68 -7.01
N LEU A 286 -18.79 8.77 -6.05
CA LEU A 286 -19.88 7.82 -6.00
C LEU A 286 -21.09 8.44 -5.29
N LYS A 287 -22.28 8.01 -5.69
CA LYS A 287 -23.50 8.35 -4.95
C LYS A 287 -23.48 7.57 -3.63
N THR A 288 -23.63 8.28 -2.52
CA THR A 288 -23.60 7.69 -1.18
C THR A 288 -24.99 7.63 -0.54
N SER A 289 -25.17 6.66 0.35
CA SER A 289 -26.38 6.48 1.17
C SER A 289 -26.02 5.76 2.47
N THR A 290 -26.79 5.97 3.53
CA THR A 290 -26.67 5.18 4.76
C THR A 290 -27.66 4.03 4.72
N VAL A 291 -27.18 2.82 5.03
CA VAL A 291 -27.95 1.58 5.10
C VAL A 291 -27.66 0.87 6.43
N THR A 292 -28.47 -0.14 6.74
CA THR A 292 -28.31 -0.99 7.93
C THR A 292 -27.43 -2.21 7.65
N GLY A 293 -26.82 -2.77 8.69
CA GLY A 293 -26.08 -4.03 8.59
C GLY A 293 -26.95 -5.17 8.04
N LYS A 294 -28.23 -5.20 8.38
CA LYS A 294 -29.20 -6.14 7.80
C LYS A 294 -29.32 -6.05 6.28
N GLU A 295 -29.41 -4.84 5.74
CA GLU A 295 -29.48 -4.61 4.29
C GLU A 295 -28.19 -5.04 3.59
N VAL A 296 -27.03 -4.76 4.20
CA VAL A 296 -25.72 -5.19 3.67
C VAL A 296 -25.56 -6.70 3.72
N ASN A 297 -25.96 -7.34 4.82
CA ASN A 297 -25.93 -8.80 4.98
C ASN A 297 -26.77 -9.50 3.91
N ALA A 298 -27.89 -8.90 3.48
CA ALA A 298 -28.74 -9.44 2.43
C ALA A 298 -28.07 -9.46 1.04
N LEU A 299 -27.01 -8.66 0.83
CA LEU A 299 -26.21 -8.65 -0.41
C LEU A 299 -25.27 -9.86 -0.51
N GLY A 300 -24.91 -10.50 0.62
CA GLY A 300 -24.01 -11.65 0.66
C GLY A 300 -22.59 -11.34 0.18
N TYR A 301 -22.12 -10.10 0.38
CA TYR A 301 -20.77 -9.68 -0.01
C TYR A 301 -19.69 -10.11 0.98
N TYR A 302 -20.02 -10.12 2.28
CA TYR A 302 -19.06 -10.34 3.35
C TYR A 302 -19.25 -11.71 4.00
N PRO A 303 -18.15 -12.43 4.31
CA PRO A 303 -18.23 -13.72 5.01
C PRO A 303 -18.70 -13.54 6.46
N GLU A 304 -18.22 -12.49 7.12
CA GLU A 304 -18.67 -12.08 8.45
C GLU A 304 -19.86 -11.12 8.32
N LYS A 305 -20.90 -11.38 9.11
CA LYS A 305 -22.11 -10.55 9.14
C LYS A 305 -21.96 -9.40 10.13
N SER A 306 -22.46 -8.24 9.75
CA SER A 306 -22.65 -7.11 10.67
C SER A 306 -23.89 -7.32 11.55
N ASP A 307 -23.96 -6.62 12.67
CA ASP A 307 -25.19 -6.58 13.47
C ASP A 307 -26.31 -5.91 12.65
N ASP A 308 -27.55 -6.35 12.80
CA ASP A 308 -28.67 -5.90 11.95
C ASP A 308 -28.84 -4.37 11.94
N ASP A 309 -28.61 -3.72 13.07
CA ASP A 309 -28.78 -2.28 13.27
C ASP A 309 -27.48 -1.46 13.08
N ASP A 310 -26.39 -2.10 12.64
CA ASP A 310 -25.13 -1.39 12.36
C ASP A 310 -25.34 -0.33 11.27
N VAL A 311 -24.75 0.85 11.48
CA VAL A 311 -24.77 1.92 10.48
C VAL A 311 -23.65 1.66 9.48
N VAL A 312 -24.02 1.53 8.21
CA VAL A 312 -23.07 1.33 7.12
C VAL A 312 -23.26 2.43 6.08
N VAL A 313 -22.17 3.08 5.69
CA VAL A 313 -22.20 4.02 4.57
C VAL A 313 -21.89 3.26 3.29
N GLN A 314 -22.77 3.42 2.30
CA GLN A 314 -22.74 2.70 1.04
C GLN A 314 -22.46 3.65 -0.11
N GLY A 315 -21.47 3.33 -0.95
CA GLY A 315 -21.22 3.99 -2.24
C GLY A 315 -21.67 3.14 -3.42
N GLU A 316 -22.45 3.70 -4.34
CA GLU A 316 -22.91 3.02 -5.56
C GLU A 316 -21.83 3.07 -6.65
N LEU A 317 -21.30 1.90 -7.02
CA LEU A 317 -20.29 1.80 -8.07
C LEU A 317 -20.90 2.16 -9.43
N SER A 318 -20.13 2.86 -10.27
CA SER A 318 -20.59 3.26 -11.60
C SER A 318 -20.83 2.07 -12.53
N GLN A 319 -20.07 0.98 -12.32
CA GLN A 319 -20.24 -0.33 -12.93
C GLN A 319 -19.99 -1.41 -11.86
N PRO A 320 -20.61 -2.59 -11.97
CA PRO A 320 -20.24 -3.72 -11.11
C PRO A 320 -18.77 -4.09 -11.30
N VAL A 321 -18.14 -4.61 -10.24
CA VAL A 321 -16.75 -5.11 -10.31
C VAL A 321 -16.63 -6.17 -11.42
N PRO A 322 -15.69 -6.03 -12.36
CA PRO A 322 -15.52 -6.97 -13.46
C PRO A 322 -14.96 -8.32 -12.99
N GLU A 323 -15.15 -9.36 -13.80
CA GLU A 323 -14.49 -10.65 -13.56
C GLU A 323 -12.98 -10.52 -13.78
N GLY A 324 -12.18 -11.02 -12.81
CA GLY A 324 -10.71 -10.97 -12.88
C GLY A 324 -10.09 -9.58 -12.70
N GLY A 325 -10.88 -8.55 -12.38
CA GLY A 325 -10.39 -7.20 -12.06
C GLY A 325 -10.86 -6.74 -10.67
N SER A 326 -10.56 -5.49 -10.36
CA SER A 326 -10.93 -4.88 -9.08
C SER A 326 -11.20 -3.40 -9.24
N VAL A 327 -11.89 -2.81 -8.26
CA VAL A 327 -12.12 -1.36 -8.19
C VAL A 327 -11.48 -0.82 -6.92
N ARG A 328 -10.65 0.23 -7.03
CA ARG A 328 -10.06 0.90 -5.86
C ARG A 328 -10.96 2.04 -5.39
N ILE A 329 -11.32 2.04 -4.11
CA ILE A 329 -12.20 3.04 -3.51
C ILE A 329 -11.45 3.81 -2.44
N ARG A 330 -11.57 5.15 -2.49
CA ARG A 330 -11.25 6.04 -1.37
C ARG A 330 -12.52 6.47 -0.68
N VAL A 331 -12.60 6.24 0.62
CA VAL A 331 -13.67 6.71 1.49
C VAL A 331 -13.14 7.82 2.37
N MET A 332 -13.86 8.92 2.51
CA MET A 332 -13.58 9.98 3.47
C MET A 332 -14.80 10.27 4.33
N GLU A 333 -14.63 10.22 5.65
CA GLU A 333 -15.70 10.38 6.64
C GLU A 333 -15.24 11.24 7.80
N THR A 334 -16.18 11.90 8.48
CA THR A 334 -15.93 12.55 9.77
C THR A 334 -16.69 11.81 10.85
N TYR A 335 -15.97 11.33 11.87
CA TYR A 335 -16.56 10.62 13.01
C TYR A 335 -16.54 11.51 14.25
N THR A 336 -17.55 11.35 15.10
CA THR A 336 -17.55 11.82 16.50
C THR A 336 -17.44 10.62 17.44
N ASP A 337 -16.48 10.63 18.36
CA ASP A 337 -16.23 9.54 19.31
C ASP A 337 -15.61 10.05 20.62
N ASP A 338 -16.45 10.46 21.56
CA ASP A 338 -16.04 11.10 22.82
C ASP A 338 -15.30 10.17 23.79
N ALA A 339 -15.56 8.87 23.73
CA ALA A 339 -14.90 7.90 24.59
C ALA A 339 -13.46 7.57 24.13
N ARG A 340 -13.10 7.89 22.89
CA ARG A 340 -11.78 7.55 22.31
C ARG A 340 -11.00 8.76 21.82
N TYR A 341 -11.64 9.91 21.65
CA TYR A 341 -10.99 11.17 21.32
C TYR A 341 -11.53 12.31 22.17
N TYR A 342 -10.73 12.77 23.15
CA TYR A 342 -11.18 13.74 24.15
C TYR A 342 -10.04 14.55 24.76
N ILE A 343 -10.39 15.57 25.55
CA ILE A 343 -9.47 16.25 26.47
C ILE A 343 -9.60 15.62 27.86
N ASP A 344 -8.49 15.15 28.43
CA ASP A 344 -8.48 14.60 29.78
C ASP A 344 -8.52 15.68 30.87
N LYS A 345 -8.61 15.24 32.13
CA LYS A 345 -8.67 16.13 33.30
C LYS A 345 -7.44 17.04 33.48
N ASN A 346 -6.32 16.73 32.83
CA ASN A 346 -5.08 17.51 32.89
C ASN A 346 -4.97 18.48 31.70
N GLY A 347 -5.97 18.53 30.81
CA GLY A 347 -5.96 19.36 29.62
C GLY A 347 -5.17 18.75 28.45
N GLU A 348 -4.80 17.48 28.51
CA GLU A 348 -4.16 16.79 27.38
C GLU A 348 -5.23 16.22 26.44
N LEU A 349 -4.96 16.34 25.15
CA LEU A 349 -5.66 15.58 24.12
C LEU A 349 -5.29 14.11 24.24
N VAL A 350 -6.28 13.25 24.19
CA VAL A 350 -6.13 11.79 24.23
C VAL A 350 -6.81 11.18 23.02
N TRP A 351 -6.05 10.37 22.29
CA TRP A 351 -6.55 9.40 21.33
C TRP A 351 -6.35 8.00 21.90
N ASN A 352 -7.38 7.19 21.90
CA ASN A 352 -7.35 5.83 22.45
C ASN A 352 -8.18 4.91 21.53
N ARG A 353 -7.55 4.41 20.45
CA ARG A 353 -8.24 3.57 19.45
C ARG A 353 -7.38 2.41 19.02
N THR A 354 -8.05 1.42 18.44
CA THR A 354 -7.41 0.25 17.86
C THR A 354 -7.31 0.37 16.34
N PHE A 355 -6.15 0.02 15.78
CA PHE A 355 -5.83 0.08 14.35
C PHE A 355 -5.70 -1.31 13.76
N GLY A 356 -6.56 -1.63 12.79
CA GLY A 356 -6.55 -2.92 12.08
C GLY A 356 -5.76 -2.89 10.77
N ARG A 357 -5.36 -1.71 10.28
CA ARG A 357 -4.70 -1.55 8.98
C ARG A 357 -3.18 -1.64 9.09
N PRO A 358 -2.49 -2.11 8.03
CA PRO A 358 -1.03 -2.25 8.02
C PRO A 358 -0.34 -0.89 8.16
N ARG A 359 -0.92 0.16 7.58
CA ARG A 359 -0.40 1.53 7.70
C ARG A 359 -1.49 2.48 8.18
N ASN A 360 -1.16 3.23 9.22
CA ASN A 360 -2.08 4.18 9.85
C ASN A 360 -1.34 5.51 10.03
N ILE A 361 -1.89 6.60 9.53
CA ILE A 361 -1.31 7.93 9.68
C ILE A 361 -2.22 8.75 10.58
N LEU A 362 -1.71 9.33 11.65
CA LEU A 362 -2.46 10.17 12.59
C LEU A 362 -1.89 11.59 12.58
N THR A 363 -2.66 12.55 12.09
CA THR A 363 -2.28 13.97 12.04
C THR A 363 -2.91 14.71 13.22
N LEU A 364 -2.07 15.30 14.08
CA LEU A 364 -2.51 16.12 15.20
C LEU A 364 -3.18 17.42 14.73
N PRO A 365 -4.04 18.04 15.56
CA PRO A 365 -4.59 19.35 15.23
C PRO A 365 -3.46 20.42 15.20
N PRO A 366 -3.68 21.56 14.51
CA PRO A 366 -2.68 22.62 14.46
C PRO A 366 -2.35 23.16 15.86
N ASN A 367 -1.09 23.54 16.08
CA ASN A 367 -0.58 24.03 17.38
C ASN A 367 -0.60 23.02 18.55
N TRP A 368 -0.61 21.72 18.25
CA TRP A 368 -0.41 20.67 19.26
C TRP A 368 0.99 20.04 19.13
N MET A 369 1.49 19.54 20.25
CA MET A 369 2.70 18.71 20.32
C MET A 369 2.38 17.35 20.93
N ILE A 370 2.94 16.30 20.34
CA ILE A 370 2.90 14.93 20.88
C ILE A 370 3.60 14.90 22.25
N THR A 371 3.00 14.24 23.24
CA THR A 371 3.58 14.03 24.58
C THR A 371 3.82 12.56 24.87
N SER A 372 3.01 11.65 24.32
CA SER A 372 3.27 10.20 24.37
C SER A 372 2.58 9.45 23.23
N CYS A 373 3.17 8.32 22.82
CA CYS A 373 2.57 7.31 21.95
C CYS A 373 2.83 5.94 22.58
N SER A 374 1.82 5.08 22.69
CA SER A 374 1.95 3.77 23.34
C SER A 374 2.61 2.70 22.47
N VAL A 375 2.84 2.99 21.19
CA VAL A 375 3.47 2.08 20.22
C VAL A 375 4.54 2.84 19.41
N PRO A 376 5.53 2.15 18.81
CA PRO A 376 6.48 2.78 17.90
C PRO A 376 5.76 3.48 16.74
N ALA A 377 6.21 4.69 16.41
CA ALA A 377 5.72 5.47 15.29
C ALA A 377 6.87 6.29 14.71
N GLU A 378 6.87 6.49 13.40
CA GLU A 378 7.66 7.55 12.80
C GLU A 378 6.93 8.88 13.03
N VAL A 379 7.68 9.95 13.30
CA VAL A 379 7.12 11.27 13.54
C VAL A 379 7.63 12.21 12.46
N ASP A 380 6.69 12.80 11.74
CA ASP A 380 6.97 13.75 10.65
C ASP A 380 6.03 14.97 10.75
N GLN A 381 6.13 15.88 9.79
CA GLN A 381 5.21 16.99 9.61
C GLN A 381 4.57 16.92 8.24
N ASP A 382 3.26 17.18 8.19
CA ASP A 382 2.60 17.40 6.91
C ASP A 382 3.05 18.73 6.28
N LYS A 383 2.61 18.98 5.05
CA LYS A 383 2.87 20.23 4.31
C LYS A 383 2.40 21.51 5.04
N GLU A 384 1.52 21.39 6.03
CA GLU A 384 1.01 22.49 6.85
C GLU A 384 1.76 22.63 8.18
N GLY A 385 2.78 21.79 8.43
CA GLY A 385 3.56 21.78 9.66
C GLY A 385 2.87 21.10 10.84
N LYS A 386 1.76 20.38 10.62
CA LYS A 386 1.09 19.58 11.66
C LYS A 386 1.87 18.30 11.88
N VAL A 387 1.99 17.90 13.15
CA VAL A 387 2.68 16.66 13.51
C VAL A 387 1.88 15.47 13.01
N GLN A 388 2.54 14.58 12.27
CA GLN A 388 2.02 13.29 11.84
C GLN A 388 2.74 12.17 12.58
N LEU A 389 1.98 11.16 13.00
CA LEU A 389 2.49 9.88 13.45
C LEU A 389 2.17 8.84 12.38
N ILE A 390 3.18 8.14 11.89
CA ILE A 390 3.04 7.04 10.94
C ILE A 390 3.26 5.74 11.71
N LEU A 391 2.21 4.95 11.83
CA LEU A 391 2.15 3.73 12.63
C LEU A 391 1.99 2.52 11.71
N ASN A 392 3.09 1.80 11.50
CA ASN A 392 3.11 0.55 10.74
C ASN A 392 2.79 -0.65 11.65
N ASN A 393 1.91 -1.53 11.20
CA ASN A 393 1.55 -2.77 11.88
C ASN A 393 1.96 -3.98 11.05
N PRO A 394 3.16 -4.56 11.31
CA PRO A 394 3.63 -5.74 10.59
C PRO A 394 2.94 -7.04 11.04
N ARG A 395 2.00 -6.97 12.00
CA ARG A 395 1.29 -8.12 12.57
C ARG A 395 -0.10 -8.29 11.94
N ASN A 396 -0.65 -9.50 12.04
CA ASN A 396 -2.00 -9.83 11.55
C ASN A 396 -3.12 -9.46 12.53
N ASP A 397 -2.79 -9.07 13.77
CA ASP A 397 -3.73 -8.59 14.77
C ASP A 397 -3.82 -7.06 14.77
N GLU A 398 -4.71 -6.52 15.60
CA GLU A 398 -4.87 -5.07 15.70
C GLU A 398 -3.84 -4.43 16.66
N LEU A 399 -3.49 -3.16 16.41
CA LEU A 399 -2.69 -2.35 17.33
C LEU A 399 -3.59 -1.50 18.21
N HIS A 400 -3.53 -1.68 19.54
CA HIS A 400 -4.14 -0.73 20.46
C HIS A 400 -3.21 0.48 20.66
N VAL A 401 -3.68 1.67 20.28
CA VAL A 401 -2.88 2.90 20.24
C VAL A 401 -3.47 3.96 21.15
N ILE A 402 -2.65 4.41 22.11
CA ILE A 402 -2.89 5.55 22.96
C ILE A 402 -1.90 6.65 22.59
N VAL A 403 -2.40 7.78 22.11
CA VAL A 403 -1.63 8.98 21.82
C VAL A 403 -2.09 10.09 22.76
N ARG A 404 -1.14 10.79 23.38
CA ARG A 404 -1.42 12.02 24.14
C ARG A 404 -0.71 13.20 23.53
N ALA A 405 -1.35 14.35 23.54
CA ALA A 405 -0.78 15.60 23.06
C ALA A 405 -1.20 16.76 23.96
N ARG A 406 -0.43 17.86 23.92
CA ARG A 406 -0.77 19.13 24.57
C ARG A 406 -0.65 20.30 23.59
N ARG A 407 -1.34 21.39 23.86
CA ARG A 407 -1.17 22.64 23.12
C ARG A 407 0.27 23.17 23.29
N LYS A 408 0.85 23.72 22.22
CA LYS A 408 2.17 24.35 22.23
C LYS A 408 2.19 25.65 23.02
#